data_AF-A0A5C3MWU8-F1
#
_entry.id   AF-A0A5C3MWU8-F1
#
_cell.length_a   1.000
_cell.length_b   1.000
_cell.length_c   1.000
_cell.angle_alpha   90.00
_cell.angle_beta   90.00
_cell.angle_gamma   90.00
#
_symmetry.space_group_name_H-M   'P 1'
#
loop_
_entity.id
_entity.type
_entity.pdbx_description
1 polymer ?
#
loop_
_entity_poly.entity_id
_entity_poly.type
_entity_poly.pdbx_seq_one_letter_code
_entity_poly.pdbx_strand_id
1 'polypeptide(L)'
;MDVMLGSSFFLQDALTDDVWLDDCPDVSEPSALASLLRRELQPVWFKTLAHLQTRATHVPEKPNAADIVCAAWLRLGQQCGFRHDDSKWGCSWYRCPLYGERTERRMRHCQCDLVQYCNKDCQTADWREGGHRDICPRRRAPYVS
;
A
#
# COMPACT_ATOMS: atom_id res chain seq x y z
N MET A 1 -43.67 -0.12 -52.03
CA MET A 1 -42.39 -0.76 -51.68
C MET A 1 -41.69 0.18 -50.72
N ASP A 2 -41.86 -0.01 -49.42
CA ASP A 2 -40.77 -0.34 -48.50
C ASP A 2 -41.35 -0.64 -47.11
N VAL A 3 -40.73 -1.60 -46.44
CA VAL A 3 -41.29 -2.42 -45.36
C VAL A 3 -40.98 -1.86 -43.97
N MET A 4 -41.98 -1.89 -43.09
CA MET A 4 -41.84 -1.83 -41.63
C MET A 4 -41.50 -3.23 -41.10
N LEU A 5 -40.34 -3.38 -40.45
CA LEU A 5 -39.99 -4.46 -39.51
C LEU A 5 -39.07 -3.79 -38.48
N GLY A 6 -39.16 -3.95 -37.16
CA GLY A 6 -39.77 -4.97 -36.34
C GLY A 6 -38.87 -5.10 -35.10
N SER A 7 -39.48 -5.16 -33.93
CA SER A 7 -38.86 -5.13 -32.60
C SER A 7 -37.84 -6.25 -32.34
N SER A 8 -36.92 -6.00 -31.39
CA SER A 8 -36.83 -6.70 -30.10
C SER A 8 -35.40 -7.08 -29.68
N PHE A 9 -35.20 -7.09 -28.35
CA PHE A 9 -34.30 -7.98 -27.60
C PHE A 9 -32.77 -7.73 -27.61
N PHE A 10 -32.24 -7.15 -26.51
CA PHE A 10 -31.46 -7.84 -25.46
C PHE A 10 -30.62 -6.83 -24.65
N LEU A 11 -30.77 -6.88 -23.33
CA LEU A 11 -29.75 -6.50 -22.36
C LEU A 11 -28.61 -7.53 -22.45
N GLN A 12 -27.37 -7.09 -22.70
CA GLN A 12 -26.08 -7.57 -22.13
C GLN A 12 -24.90 -7.37 -23.09
N ASP A 13 -23.81 -6.81 -22.54
CA ASP A 13 -22.37 -7.01 -22.84
C ASP A 13 -21.64 -5.87 -22.08
N ALA A 14 -21.12 -6.01 -20.85
CA ALA A 14 -20.24 -7.02 -20.26
C ALA A 14 -18.95 -7.24 -21.07
N LEU A 15 -17.89 -6.55 -20.64
CA LEU A 15 -16.50 -7.02 -20.56
C LEU A 15 -15.90 -7.72 -21.79
N THR A 16 -15.08 -6.98 -22.54
CA THR A 16 -13.83 -7.47 -23.15
C THR A 16 -12.81 -6.33 -22.97
N ASP A 17 -11.91 -6.38 -21.98
CA ASP A 17 -10.55 -6.92 -22.11
C ASP A 17 -9.90 -6.60 -23.48
N ASP A 18 -8.93 -5.67 -23.44
CA ASP A 18 -7.70 -5.60 -24.25
C ASP A 18 -7.29 -4.15 -24.57
N VAL A 19 -6.72 -3.45 -23.58
CA VAL A 19 -5.63 -2.49 -23.82
C VAL A 19 -4.65 -2.59 -22.65
N TRP A 20 -3.91 -3.70 -22.59
CA TRP A 20 -2.72 -3.82 -21.76
C TRP A 20 -1.48 -3.51 -22.62
N LEU A 21 -0.63 -2.64 -22.07
CA LEU A 21 0.77 -2.39 -22.42
C LEU A 21 1.09 -1.88 -23.83
N ASP A 22 1.12 -0.56 -23.98
CA ASP A 22 2.05 0.08 -24.91
C ASP A 22 3.05 0.95 -24.11
N ASP A 23 4.31 0.54 -24.23
CA ASP A 23 5.58 1.22 -23.91
C ASP A 23 5.55 2.32 -22.83
N CYS A 24 5.78 1.92 -21.57
CA CYS A 24 6.31 2.87 -20.59
C CYS A 24 7.83 2.94 -20.79
N PRO A 25 8.38 4.05 -21.33
CA PRO A 25 9.78 4.12 -21.68
C PRO A 25 10.68 3.91 -20.47
N ASP A 26 11.70 3.10 -20.73
CA ASP A 26 12.82 2.75 -19.88
C ASP A 26 13.46 3.98 -19.21
N VAL A 27 13.73 3.81 -17.92
CA VAL A 27 14.40 4.63 -16.91
C VAL A 27 15.09 5.92 -17.44
N SER A 28 14.37 7.04 -17.40
CA SER A 28 15.01 8.36 -17.35
C SER A 28 15.08 8.82 -15.89
N GLU A 29 16.25 9.32 -15.50
CA GLU A 29 16.57 9.85 -14.17
C GLU A 29 15.36 10.51 -13.48
N PRO A 30 15.06 10.19 -12.21
CA PRO A 30 13.95 10.80 -11.51
C PRO A 30 14.10 12.31 -11.56
N SER A 31 13.10 12.99 -12.12
CA SER A 31 13.12 14.44 -12.29
C SER A 31 13.62 15.13 -11.02
N ALA A 32 14.28 16.28 -11.14
CA ALA A 32 14.79 17.02 -9.97
C ALA A 32 13.71 17.19 -8.88
N LEU A 33 12.45 17.38 -9.31
CA LEU A 33 11.28 17.40 -8.43
C LEU A 33 11.01 16.06 -7.75
N ALA A 34 11.02 14.94 -8.49
CA ALA A 34 10.84 13.60 -7.91
C ALA A 34 11.92 13.27 -6.88
N SER A 35 13.17 13.69 -7.13
CA SER A 35 14.27 13.53 -6.19
C SER A 35 14.11 14.41 -4.94
N LEU A 36 13.65 15.65 -5.10
CA LEU A 36 13.32 16.54 -3.98
C LEU A 36 12.17 15.97 -3.14
N LEU A 37 11.05 15.61 -3.77
CA LEU A 37 9.90 15.01 -3.09
C LEU A 37 10.28 13.73 -2.36
N ARG A 38 11.10 12.86 -2.97
CA ARG A 38 11.63 11.68 -2.29
C ARG A 38 12.38 12.06 -1.03
N ARG A 39 13.31 13.02 -1.09
CA ARG A 39 14.10 13.45 0.07
C ARG A 39 13.22 14.00 1.19
N GLU A 40 12.30 14.91 0.85
CA GLU A 40 11.48 15.60 1.85
C GLU A 40 10.39 14.68 2.44
N LEU A 41 9.83 13.77 1.64
CA LEU A 41 8.76 12.89 2.09
C LEU A 41 9.26 11.59 2.73
N GLN A 42 10.50 11.17 2.50
CA GLN A 42 11.04 9.90 3.03
C GLN A 42 10.85 9.71 4.55
N PRO A 43 11.03 10.71 5.42
CA PRO A 43 10.83 10.56 6.86
C PRO A 43 9.38 10.23 7.28
N VAL A 44 8.41 10.64 6.47
CA VAL A 44 6.97 10.50 6.79
C VAL A 44 6.26 9.49 5.89
N TRP A 45 6.87 9.08 4.78
CA TRP A 45 6.24 8.33 3.70
C TRP A 45 5.46 7.12 4.19
N PHE A 46 6.15 6.19 4.86
CA PHE A 46 5.57 4.93 5.32
C PHE A 46 4.58 5.12 6.48
N LYS A 47 4.82 6.11 7.35
CA LYS A 47 3.90 6.44 8.46
C LYS A 47 2.58 6.97 7.93
N THR A 48 2.63 7.88 6.96
CA THR A 48 1.45 8.43 6.30
C THR A 48 0.71 7.34 5.53
N LEU A 49 1.43 6.50 4.78
CA LEU A 49 0.83 5.39 4.04
C LEU A 49 0.09 4.42 4.98
N ALA A 50 0.72 3.99 6.08
CA ALA A 50 0.10 3.10 7.06
C ALA A 50 -1.17 3.73 7.68
N HIS A 51 -1.14 5.04 7.96
CA HIS A 51 -2.31 5.76 8.48
C HIS A 51 -3.46 5.81 7.47
N LEU A 52 -3.14 6.06 6.19
CA LEU A 52 -4.13 6.04 5.11
C LEU A 52 -4.74 4.65 4.94
N GLN A 53 -3.93 3.60 4.90
CA GLN A 53 -4.37 2.21 4.78
C GLN A 53 -5.27 1.76 5.95
N THR A 54 -5.02 2.26 7.15
CA THR A 54 -5.85 1.96 8.34
C THR A 54 -7.25 2.59 8.26
N ARG A 55 -7.39 3.71 7.53
CA ARG A 55 -8.65 4.46 7.39
C ARG A 55 -9.38 4.15 6.09
N ALA A 56 -8.68 3.57 5.12
CA ALA A 56 -9.21 3.02 3.90
C ALA A 56 -10.22 1.91 4.22
N THR A 57 -11.35 1.91 3.52
CA THR A 57 -12.37 0.85 3.66
C THR A 57 -12.09 -0.32 2.75
N HIS A 58 -11.30 -0.11 1.70
CA HIS A 58 -10.95 -1.09 0.67
C HIS A 58 -12.18 -1.67 -0.05
N VAL A 59 -13.27 -0.90 -0.12
CA VAL A 59 -14.52 -1.27 -0.82
C VAL A 59 -14.47 -0.66 -2.23
N PRO A 60 -14.30 -1.46 -3.30
CA PRO A 60 -14.11 -0.94 -4.65
C PRO A 60 -15.34 -0.20 -5.19
N GLU A 61 -16.56 -0.64 -4.83
CA GLU A 61 -17.80 -0.04 -5.33
C GLU A 61 -18.10 1.33 -4.69
N LYS A 62 -17.48 1.62 -3.54
CA LYS A 62 -17.72 2.87 -2.80
C LYS A 62 -16.49 3.29 -1.99
N PRO A 63 -15.42 3.74 -2.65
CA PRO A 63 -14.20 4.16 -1.97
C PRO A 63 -14.48 5.39 -1.09
N ASN A 64 -13.94 5.38 0.12
CA ASN A 64 -13.95 6.57 0.97
C ASN A 64 -12.79 7.52 0.59
N ALA A 65 -12.72 8.68 1.24
CA ALA A 65 -11.64 9.63 0.97
C ALA A 65 -10.24 9.06 1.25
N ALA A 66 -10.08 8.19 2.24
CA ALA A 66 -8.81 7.55 2.56
C ALA A 66 -8.38 6.55 1.48
N ASP A 67 -9.32 5.81 0.87
CA ASP A 67 -9.05 4.93 -0.27
C ASP A 67 -8.49 5.73 -1.46
N ILE A 68 -9.12 6.86 -1.78
CA ILE A 68 -8.70 7.75 -2.88
C ILE A 68 -7.31 8.34 -2.60
N VAL A 69 -7.08 8.87 -1.39
CA VAL A 69 -5.81 9.47 -1.02
C VAL A 69 -4.71 8.41 -0.93
N CYS A 70 -5.01 7.21 -0.44
CA CYS A 70 -4.07 6.08 -0.43
C CYS A 70 -3.63 5.74 -1.86
N ALA A 71 -4.57 5.56 -2.79
CA ALA A 71 -4.24 5.30 -4.19
C ALA A 71 -3.39 6.42 -4.82
N ALA A 72 -3.68 7.69 -4.52
CA ALA A 72 -2.89 8.81 -5.00
C ALA A 72 -1.48 8.84 -4.37
N TRP A 73 -1.36 8.55 -3.07
CA TRP A 73 -0.09 8.47 -2.36
C TRP A 73 0.81 7.37 -2.93
N LEU A 74 0.24 6.19 -3.21
CA LEU A 74 0.97 5.08 -3.86
C LEU A 74 1.50 5.48 -5.24
N ARG A 75 0.66 6.11 -6.08
CA ARG A 75 1.07 6.60 -7.41
C ARG A 75 2.18 7.64 -7.33
N LEU A 76 2.07 8.60 -6.41
CA LEU A 76 3.12 9.58 -6.14
C LEU A 76 4.43 8.87 -5.74
N GLY A 77 4.32 7.82 -4.92
CA GLY A 77 5.44 7.00 -4.49
C GLY A 77 6.19 6.39 -5.65
N GLN A 78 5.46 5.74 -6.55
CA GLN A 78 6.00 5.12 -7.75
C GLN A 78 6.75 6.12 -8.63
N GLN A 79 6.16 7.30 -8.88
CA GLN A 79 6.81 8.38 -9.65
C GLN A 79 8.04 8.95 -8.94
N CYS A 80 7.99 9.02 -7.60
CA CYS A 80 9.11 9.45 -6.78
C CYS A 80 10.07 8.31 -6.46
N GLY A 81 9.97 7.13 -7.09
CA GLY A 81 10.88 5.99 -6.85
C GLY A 81 10.85 5.43 -5.42
N PHE A 82 9.80 5.71 -4.64
CA PHE A 82 9.48 4.93 -3.45
C PHE A 82 9.04 3.54 -3.93
N ARG A 83 9.95 2.58 -3.86
CA ARG A 83 9.65 1.19 -4.18
C ARG A 83 8.85 0.61 -3.01
N HIS A 84 7.74 -0.06 -3.34
CA HIS A 84 6.99 -0.98 -2.47
C HIS A 84 7.78 -2.24 -2.10
N ASP A 85 9.11 -2.13 -2.01
CA ASP A 85 9.93 -3.24 -1.56
C ASP A 85 9.98 -3.19 -0.03
N ASP A 86 8.83 -3.52 0.58
CA ASP A 86 8.64 -3.68 2.01
C ASP A 86 9.62 -4.74 2.57
N SER A 87 10.13 -5.62 1.70
CA SER A 87 11.00 -6.75 2.01
C SER A 87 12.41 -6.39 2.49
N LYS A 88 12.91 -5.17 2.20
CA LYS A 88 14.32 -4.81 2.47
C LYS A 88 14.51 -3.77 3.57
N TRP A 89 13.43 -3.25 4.14
CA TRP A 89 13.55 -2.39 5.31
C TRP A 89 13.74 -3.23 6.57
N GLY A 90 14.46 -2.70 7.54
CA GLY A 90 14.78 -3.44 8.74
C GLY A 90 13.64 -3.47 9.74
N CYS A 91 13.98 -3.54 11.01
CA CYS A 91 13.02 -3.74 12.08
C CYS A 91 12.15 -2.49 12.29
N SER A 92 10.85 -2.64 12.54
CA SER A 92 9.92 -1.53 12.82
C SER A 92 10.05 -0.98 14.24
N TRP A 93 10.72 -1.70 15.15
CA TRP A 93 10.99 -1.21 16.51
C TRP A 93 12.07 -0.13 16.53
N TYR A 94 11.73 1.09 16.97
CA TYR A 94 12.61 2.26 16.85
C TYR A 94 13.93 2.21 17.62
N ARG A 95 14.05 1.36 18.64
CA ARG A 95 15.32 1.15 19.37
C ARG A 95 16.14 -0.02 18.82
N CYS A 96 15.68 -0.67 17.76
CA CYS A 96 16.45 -1.72 17.11
C CYS A 96 17.60 -1.11 16.28
N PRO A 97 18.81 -1.69 16.29
CA PRO A 97 19.88 -1.27 15.38
C PRO A 97 19.53 -1.37 13.89
N LEU A 98 18.52 -2.18 13.54
CA LEU A 98 18.03 -2.31 12.17
C LEU A 98 16.85 -1.38 11.88
N TYR A 99 16.52 -0.42 12.76
CA TYR A 99 15.40 0.48 12.53
C TYR A 99 15.65 1.43 11.38
N GLY A 100 14.79 1.40 10.36
CA GLY A 100 14.94 2.24 9.17
C GLY A 100 16.14 1.88 8.29
N GLU A 101 16.90 0.84 8.64
CA GLU A 101 18.07 0.40 7.88
C GLU A 101 17.67 -0.61 6.80
N ARG A 102 18.37 -0.58 5.66
CA ARG A 102 18.20 -1.63 4.67
C ARG A 102 18.89 -2.91 5.13
N THR A 103 18.25 -4.05 4.93
CA THR A 103 18.80 -5.34 5.36
C THR A 103 18.31 -6.49 4.50
N GLU A 104 19.20 -7.47 4.32
CA GLU A 104 18.90 -8.74 3.66
C GLU A 104 18.40 -9.79 4.67
N ARG A 105 18.42 -9.46 5.97
CA ARG A 105 17.95 -10.36 7.00
C ARG A 105 16.44 -10.55 6.84
N ARG A 106 16.01 -11.81 6.80
CA ARG A 106 14.58 -12.15 6.78
C ARG A 106 13.87 -11.59 8.03
N MET A 107 12.92 -10.70 7.79
CA MET A 107 12.09 -10.10 8.84
C MET A 107 10.82 -10.91 9.10
N ARG A 108 10.31 -10.80 10.31
CA ARG A 108 9.04 -11.41 10.75
C ARG A 108 7.96 -10.36 10.74
N HIS A 109 6.93 -10.56 9.93
CA HIS A 109 5.77 -9.69 9.92
C HIS A 109 4.92 -9.91 11.17
N CYS A 110 4.32 -8.84 11.67
CA CYS A 110 3.20 -8.97 12.58
C CYS A 110 2.01 -9.60 11.83
N GLN A 111 1.06 -10.19 12.54
CA GLN A 111 -0.16 -10.73 11.92
C GLN A 111 -1.03 -9.69 11.20
N CYS A 112 -0.77 -8.39 11.43
CA CYS A 112 -1.40 -7.32 10.68
C CYS A 112 -0.69 -6.97 9.37
N ASP A 113 0.49 -7.54 9.12
CA ASP A 113 1.33 -7.30 7.94
C ASP A 113 1.76 -5.84 7.69
N LEU A 114 1.50 -4.92 8.63
CA LEU A 114 1.87 -3.50 8.53
C LEU A 114 3.29 -3.19 9.03
N VAL A 115 3.87 -4.09 9.82
CA VAL A 115 5.16 -3.90 10.49
C VAL A 115 5.92 -5.21 10.53
N GLN A 116 7.24 -5.12 10.60
CA GLN A 116 8.12 -6.28 10.60
C GLN A 116 9.23 -6.16 11.65
N TYR A 117 9.70 -7.30 12.15
CA TYR A 117 10.64 -7.34 13.25
C TYR A 117 11.75 -8.33 12.97
N CYS A 118 12.96 -7.98 13.41
CA CYS A 118 14.10 -8.87 13.29
C CYS A 118 13.94 -10.12 14.18
N ASN A 119 13.19 -10.01 15.28
CA ASN A 119 12.87 -11.09 16.21
C ASN A 119 11.61 -10.79 17.05
N LYS A 120 11.19 -11.77 17.86
CA LYS A 120 10.04 -11.65 18.77
C LYS A 120 10.25 -10.62 19.88
N ASP A 121 11.49 -10.37 20.28
CA ASP A 121 11.80 -9.41 21.34
C ASP A 121 11.51 -7.99 20.88
N CYS A 122 11.91 -7.63 19.66
CA CYS A 122 11.57 -6.34 19.06
C CYS A 122 10.06 -6.17 18.87
N GLN A 123 9.35 -7.23 18.47
CA GLN A 123 7.88 -7.19 18.39
C GLN A 123 7.26 -6.94 19.77
N THR A 124 7.75 -7.63 20.81
CA THR A 124 7.22 -7.50 22.17
C THR A 124 7.52 -6.13 22.78
N ALA A 125 8.73 -5.60 22.54
CA ALA A 125 9.12 -4.26 22.95
C ALA A 125 8.28 -3.20 22.25
N ASP A 126 8.11 -3.30 20.93
CA ASP A 126 7.25 -2.39 20.16
C ASP A 126 5.76 -2.48 20.57
N TRP A 127 5.31 -3.68 20.95
CA TRP A 127 3.97 -3.91 21.50
C TRP A 127 3.76 -3.24 22.86
N ARG A 128 4.77 -3.24 23.73
CA ARG A 128 4.65 -2.70 25.11
C ARG A 128 4.98 -1.22 25.19
N GLU A 129 5.99 -0.79 24.47
CA GLU A 129 6.62 0.53 24.58
C GLU A 129 6.49 1.37 23.31
N GLY A 130 6.32 0.74 22.14
CA GLY A 130 6.32 1.41 20.83
C GLY A 130 4.96 1.84 20.31
N GLY A 131 3.89 1.50 21.03
CA GLY A 131 2.53 1.86 20.64
C GLY A 131 1.96 0.99 19.52
N HIS A 132 2.66 -0.04 19.04
CA HIS A 132 2.10 -0.95 18.04
C HIS A 132 0.81 -1.62 18.53
N ARG A 133 0.71 -1.90 19.84
CA ARG A 133 -0.51 -2.41 20.47
C ARG A 133 -1.72 -1.54 20.22
N ASP A 134 -1.59 -0.22 20.14
CA ASP A 134 -2.75 0.68 20.04
C ASP A 134 -3.22 0.84 18.59
N ILE A 135 -2.32 0.61 17.63
CA ILE A 135 -2.58 0.78 16.20
C ILE A 135 -2.77 -0.53 15.44
N CYS A 136 -2.47 -1.69 16.04
CA CYS A 136 -2.57 -2.99 15.36
C CYS A 136 -4.04 -3.37 15.11
N PRO A 137 -4.48 -3.47 13.83
CA PRO A 137 -5.88 -3.76 13.50
C PRO A 137 -6.31 -5.18 13.91
N ARG A 138 -5.34 -6.11 13.97
CA ARG A 138 -5.57 -7.51 14.36
C ARG A 138 -5.68 -7.71 15.88
N ARG A 139 -5.56 -6.65 16.68
CA ARG A 139 -5.80 -6.70 18.14
C ARG A 139 -7.26 -6.99 18.49
N ARG A 140 -8.20 -6.71 17.59
CA ARG A 140 -9.66 -6.80 17.83
C ARG A 140 -10.36 -7.96 17.12
N ALA A 141 -9.66 -9.04 16.76
CA ALA A 141 -10.36 -10.27 16.40
C ALA A 141 -10.56 -11.11 17.67
N PRO A 142 -11.76 -11.13 18.30
CA PRO A 142 -12.08 -12.24 19.18
C PRO A 142 -11.99 -13.52 18.33
N TYR A 143 -11.25 -14.48 18.84
CA TYR A 143 -11.23 -15.83 18.29
C TYR A 143 -12.67 -16.36 18.36
N VAL A 144 -13.32 -16.56 17.21
CA VAL A 144 -14.60 -17.27 17.15
C VAL A 144 -14.23 -18.74 16.95
N SER A 145 -14.34 -19.50 18.02
CA SER A 145 -14.27 -20.97 18.03
C SER A 145 -15.55 -21.58 17.50
#